data_AF-A0AAE3H7N8-F1
#
_entry.id   AF-A0AAE3H7N8-F1
#
_cell.length_a   1.000
_cell.length_b   1.000
_cell.length_c   1.000
_cell.angle_alpha   90.00
_cell.angle_beta   90.00
_cell.angle_gamma   90.00
#
_symmetry.space_group_name_H-M   'P 1'
#
loop_
_entity.id
_entity.type
_entity.pdbx_description
1 polymer ?
#
loop_
_entity_poly.entity_id
_entity_poly.type
_entity_poly.pdbx_seq_one_letter_code
_entity_poly.pdbx_strand_id
1 'polypeptide(L)'
;MLRKTHYISGLTIAIFVGLHLFNHVCSIYGADKHIEMMSLLRNLYRNSVVEAVLLVAVFMQIISGLKLFNTNRKTAISNFDKLQRWTGLYLATFFVIHLSAILGGRLILKLDTNFYFGVAGLNSFPFNLFFIPYYSLAILSFFGHIASIHQKKVKQSVLGLTPIGQSITIIIFGFCLTILILFGLTNQFKGVEIPSEYNVLIGK
;
A
#
# COMPACT_ATOMS: atom_id res chain seq x y z
N MET A 1 24.18 -5.40 8.89
CA MET A 1 23.22 -6.43 8.44
C MET A 1 21.78 -5.90 8.37
N LEU A 2 21.18 -5.45 9.49
CA LEU A 2 19.78 -4.98 9.57
C LEU A 2 19.34 -4.01 8.45
N ARG A 3 20.07 -2.90 8.23
CA ARG A 3 19.73 -1.90 7.20
C ARG A 3 19.79 -2.44 5.77
N LYS A 4 20.71 -3.37 5.49
CA LYS A 4 20.86 -4.00 4.17
C LYS A 4 19.67 -4.93 3.89
N THR A 5 19.32 -5.78 4.86
CA THR A 5 18.17 -6.67 4.73
C THR A 5 16.87 -5.89 4.60
N HIS A 6 16.67 -4.85 5.41
CA HIS A 6 15.52 -3.94 5.31
C HIS A 6 15.43 -3.28 3.93
N TYR A 7 16.56 -2.82 3.39
CA TYR A 7 16.58 -2.19 2.07
C TYR A 7 16.20 -3.17 0.95
N ILE A 8 16.76 -4.39 0.96
CA ILE A 8 16.47 -5.42 -0.05
C ILE A 8 14.99 -5.83 0.02
N SER A 9 14.48 -6.14 1.21
CA SER A 9 13.06 -6.49 1.36
C SER A 9 12.13 -5.35 0.97
N GLY A 10 12.50 -4.11 1.31
CA GLY A 10 11.78 -2.91 0.92
C GLY A 10 11.73 -2.71 -0.58
N LEU A 11 12.83 -2.99 -1.30
CA LEU A 11 12.86 -2.91 -2.77
C LEU A 11 11.95 -3.97 -3.40
N THR A 12 12.00 -5.21 -2.92
CA THR A 12 11.10 -6.28 -3.37
C THR A 12 9.63 -5.90 -3.19
N ILE A 13 9.26 -5.37 -2.02
CA ILE A 13 7.89 -4.93 -1.73
C ILE A 13 7.52 -3.72 -2.59
N ALA A 14 8.41 -2.76 -2.82
CA ALA A 14 8.12 -1.59 -3.62
C ALA A 14 7.74 -1.95 -5.07
N ILE A 15 8.39 -2.96 -5.65
CA ILE A 15 8.03 -3.49 -6.99
C ILE A 15 6.60 -4.08 -6.96
N PHE A 16 6.31 -4.93 -5.97
CA PHE A 16 4.99 -5.50 -5.80
C PHE A 16 3.92 -4.43 -5.60
N VAL A 17 4.16 -3.44 -4.72
CA VAL A 17 3.25 -2.33 -4.45
C VAL A 17 3.02 -1.50 -5.71
N GLY A 18 4.04 -1.27 -6.54
CA GLY A 18 3.87 -0.59 -7.82
C GLY A 18 2.87 -1.29 -8.73
N LEU A 19 3.03 -2.61 -8.94
CA LEU A 19 2.08 -3.43 -9.71
C LEU A 19 0.69 -3.47 -9.06
N HIS A 20 0.64 -3.54 -7.74
CA HIS A 20 -0.59 -3.59 -6.97
C HIS A 20 -1.39 -2.28 -7.07
N LEU A 21 -0.73 -1.12 -6.95
CA LEU A 21 -1.36 0.18 -7.13
C LEU A 21 -1.77 0.42 -8.58
N PHE A 22 -0.98 -0.05 -9.56
CA PHE A 22 -1.38 -0.02 -10.96
C PHE A 22 -2.69 -0.80 -11.20
N ASN A 23 -2.81 -1.99 -10.62
CA ASN A 23 -4.07 -2.74 -10.67
C ASN A 23 -5.25 -1.96 -10.06
N HIS A 24 -5.03 -1.27 -8.94
CA HIS A 24 -6.07 -0.42 -8.33
C HIS A 24 -6.45 0.76 -9.24
N VAL A 25 -5.51 1.36 -9.98
CA VAL A 25 -5.82 2.40 -10.97
C VAL A 25 -6.74 1.87 -12.07
N CYS A 26 -6.63 0.59 -12.46
CA CYS A 26 -7.54 0.01 -13.45
C CYS A 26 -9.02 0.03 -13.03
N SER A 27 -9.33 0.21 -11.74
CA SER A 27 -10.72 0.34 -11.26
C SER A 27 -11.46 1.56 -11.79
N ILE A 28 -10.76 2.57 -12.33
CA ILE A 28 -11.38 3.71 -13.04
C ILE A 28 -12.24 3.23 -14.20
N TYR A 29 -11.83 2.12 -14.83
CA TYR A 29 -12.53 1.49 -15.95
C TYR A 29 -13.56 0.44 -15.50
N GLY A 30 -13.83 0.34 -14.20
CA GLY A 30 -14.80 -0.58 -13.61
C GLY A 30 -14.17 -1.81 -12.94
N ALA A 31 -15.02 -2.55 -12.21
CA ALA A 31 -14.64 -3.75 -11.47
C ALA A 31 -14.04 -4.82 -12.39
N ASP A 32 -14.63 -5.04 -13.57
CA ASP A 32 -14.18 -6.06 -14.52
C ASP A 32 -12.74 -5.82 -15.00
N LYS A 33 -12.39 -4.58 -15.34
CA LYS A 33 -11.02 -4.23 -15.76
C LYS A 33 -10.01 -4.35 -14.64
N HIS A 34 -10.39 -4.00 -13.42
CA HIS A 34 -9.57 -4.30 -12.25
C HIS A 34 -9.39 -5.81 -12.06
N ILE A 35 -10.45 -6.62 -12.16
CA ILE A 35 -10.39 -8.07 -11.95
C ILE A 35 -9.59 -8.78 -13.06
N GLU A 36 -9.72 -8.33 -14.30
CA GLU A 36 -8.95 -8.82 -15.46
C GLU A 36 -7.44 -8.61 -15.23
N MET A 37 -7.04 -7.37 -14.93
CA MET A 37 -5.63 -7.04 -14.63
C MET A 37 -5.14 -7.79 -13.38
N MET A 38 -5.98 -7.89 -12.35
CA MET A 38 -5.66 -8.60 -11.12
C MET A 38 -5.38 -10.08 -11.40
N SER A 39 -6.20 -10.71 -12.24
CA SER A 39 -6.06 -12.12 -12.61
C SER A 39 -4.76 -12.37 -13.37
N LEU A 40 -4.39 -11.48 -14.28
CA LEU A 40 -3.09 -11.52 -14.98
C LEU A 40 -1.93 -11.45 -13.99
N LEU A 41 -1.93 -10.45 -13.09
CA LEU A 41 -0.83 -10.25 -12.15
C LEU A 41 -0.76 -11.34 -11.07
N ARG A 42 -1.90 -11.96 -10.72
CA ARG A 42 -1.96 -13.09 -9.78
C ARG A 42 -1.18 -14.31 -10.28
N ASN A 43 -1.07 -14.52 -11.60
CA ASN A 43 -0.20 -15.57 -12.15
C ASN A 43 1.26 -15.43 -11.70
N LEU A 44 1.69 -14.20 -11.40
CA LEU A 44 3.01 -13.91 -10.84
C LEU A 44 3.00 -13.95 -9.31
N TYR A 45 2.25 -13.06 -8.65
CA TYR A 45 2.41 -12.87 -7.19
C TYR A 45 1.61 -13.85 -6.31
N ARG A 46 0.70 -14.66 -6.87
CA ARG A 46 0.11 -15.83 -6.18
C ARG A 46 0.79 -17.14 -6.57
N ASN A 47 1.89 -17.11 -7.33
CA ASN A 47 2.76 -18.28 -7.43
C ASN A 47 3.34 -18.60 -6.04
N SER A 48 3.34 -19.87 -5.63
CA SER A 48 3.71 -20.26 -4.25
C SER A 48 5.11 -19.78 -3.82
N VAL A 49 6.08 -19.78 -4.74
CA VAL A 49 7.44 -19.31 -4.44
C VAL A 49 7.46 -17.78 -4.31
N VAL A 50 6.84 -17.07 -5.26
CA VAL A 50 6.81 -15.60 -5.26
C VAL A 50 6.02 -15.08 -4.05
N GLU A 51 4.87 -15.68 -3.75
CA GLU A 51 4.05 -15.34 -2.59
C GLU A 51 4.85 -15.58 -1.29
N ALA A 52 5.53 -16.71 -1.14
CA ALA A 52 6.39 -16.96 0.01
C ALA A 52 7.51 -15.91 0.17
N VAL A 53 8.18 -15.54 -0.92
CA VAL A 53 9.22 -14.49 -0.90
C VAL A 53 8.62 -13.14 -0.49
N LEU A 54 7.45 -12.77 -1.00
CA LEU A 54 6.76 -11.54 -0.64
C LEU A 54 6.37 -11.52 0.83
N LEU A 55 5.81 -12.62 1.35
CA LEU A 55 5.42 -12.74 2.76
C LEU A 55 6.64 -12.62 3.69
N VAL A 56 7.74 -13.29 3.36
CA VAL A 56 9.00 -13.16 4.11
C VAL A 56 9.54 -11.73 4.03
N ALA A 57 9.49 -11.09 2.85
CA ALA A 57 9.93 -9.70 2.70
C ALA A 57 9.10 -8.76 3.58
N VAL A 58 7.77 -8.91 3.61
CA VAL A 58 6.86 -8.11 4.45
C VAL A 58 7.14 -8.33 5.93
N PHE A 59 7.29 -9.58 6.36
CA PHE A 59 7.63 -9.91 7.74
C PHE A 59 8.97 -9.28 8.17
N MET A 60 9.99 -9.40 7.32
CA MET A 60 11.28 -8.76 7.54
C MET A 60 11.15 -7.24 7.58
N GLN A 61 10.32 -6.64 6.72
CA GLN A 61 10.06 -5.20 6.74
C GLN A 61 9.43 -4.74 8.05
N ILE A 62 8.40 -5.43 8.54
CA ILE A 62 7.74 -5.10 9.82
C ILE A 62 8.75 -5.14 10.97
N ILE A 63 9.47 -6.25 11.14
CA ILE A 63 10.41 -6.41 12.27
C ILE A 63 11.56 -5.40 12.18
N SER A 64 12.19 -5.30 11.00
CA SER A 64 13.34 -4.40 10.84
C SER A 64 12.94 -2.92 10.88
N GLY A 65 11.76 -2.58 10.36
CA GLY A 65 11.17 -1.24 10.40
C GLY A 65 10.89 -0.78 11.82
N LEU A 66 10.26 -1.63 12.66
CA LEU A 66 10.00 -1.32 14.07
C LEU A 66 11.31 -1.14 14.87
N LYS A 67 12.31 -1.99 14.62
CA LYS A 67 13.65 -1.82 15.23
C LYS A 67 14.27 -0.48 14.83
N LEU A 68 14.25 -0.14 13.54
CA LEU A 68 14.79 1.13 13.03
C LEU A 68 14.01 2.35 13.52
N PHE A 69 12.70 2.24 13.69
CA PHE A 69 11.86 3.30 14.27
C PHE A 69 12.33 3.66 15.69
N ASN A 70 12.58 2.63 16.51
CA ASN A 70 13.07 2.79 17.89
C ASN A 70 14.52 3.32 17.92
N THR A 71 15.41 2.76 17.11
CA THR A 71 16.83 3.19 17.07
C THR A 71 16.98 4.64 16.62
N ASN A 72 16.26 5.06 15.58
CA ASN A 72 16.41 6.39 15.00
C ASN A 72 15.58 7.45 15.74
N ARG A 73 15.02 7.14 16.92
CA ARG A 73 14.05 8.03 17.57
C ARG A 73 14.62 9.37 18.00
N LYS A 74 15.89 9.37 18.42
CA LYS A 74 16.62 10.54 18.92
C LYS A 74 17.41 11.26 17.82
N THR A 75 17.59 10.64 16.66
CA THR A 75 18.47 11.15 15.59
C THR A 75 17.70 11.69 14.38
N ALA A 76 16.38 11.51 14.33
CA ALA A 76 15.52 12.05 13.28
C ALA A 76 15.22 13.53 13.52
N ILE A 77 16.04 14.40 12.95
CA ILE A 77 15.97 15.85 13.17
C ILE A 77 15.21 16.54 12.03
N SER A 78 15.49 16.19 10.77
CA SER A 78 14.87 16.85 9.61
C SER A 78 13.41 16.42 9.41
N ASN A 79 12.66 17.23 8.65
CA ASN A 79 11.27 16.92 8.31
C ASN A 79 11.13 15.59 7.56
N PHE A 80 12.04 15.29 6.62
CA PHE A 80 12.05 13.99 5.91
C PHE A 80 12.47 12.83 6.80
N ASP A 81 13.33 13.05 7.81
CA ASP A 81 13.62 12.01 8.81
C ASP A 81 12.38 11.64 9.63
N LYS A 82 11.63 12.66 10.08
CA LYS A 82 10.40 12.47 10.83
C LYS A 82 9.32 11.82 9.96
N LEU A 83 9.17 12.29 8.72
CA LEU A 83 8.24 11.71 7.75
C LEU A 83 8.52 10.23 7.53
N GLN A 84 9.78 9.85 7.21
CA GLN A 84 10.15 8.45 7.01
C GLN A 84 9.80 7.56 8.20
N ARG A 85 10.02 8.06 9.42
CA ARG A 85 9.75 7.30 10.65
C ARG A 85 8.25 7.05 10.84
N TRP A 86 7.44 8.10 10.73
CA TRP A 86 6.00 7.98 10.94
C TRP A 86 5.32 7.19 9.84
N THR A 87 5.69 7.41 8.58
CA THR A 87 5.17 6.62 7.47
C THR A 87 5.63 5.17 7.55
N GLY A 88 6.88 4.93 7.97
CA GLY A 88 7.39 3.57 8.20
C GLY A 88 6.64 2.83 9.30
N LEU A 89 6.30 3.51 10.40
CA LEU A 89 5.48 2.95 11.47
C LEU A 89 4.07 2.64 10.97
N TYR A 90 3.45 3.57 10.24
CA TYR A 90 2.13 3.35 9.67
C TYR A 90 2.12 2.15 8.71
N LEU A 91 3.09 2.05 7.80
CA LEU A 91 3.20 0.94 6.87
C LEU A 91 3.38 -0.40 7.58
N ALA A 92 4.14 -0.45 8.67
CA ALA A 92 4.27 -1.67 9.46
C ALA A 92 2.92 -2.12 10.04
N THR A 93 2.15 -1.19 10.63
CA THR A 93 0.79 -1.47 11.13
C THR A 93 -0.16 -1.86 10.01
N PHE A 94 -0.12 -1.14 8.88
CA PHE A 94 -0.91 -1.42 7.70
C PHE A 94 -0.64 -2.82 7.17
N PHE A 95 0.62 -3.25 7.06
CA PHE A 95 0.95 -4.60 6.60
C PHE A 95 0.38 -5.68 7.51
N VAL A 96 0.45 -5.50 8.84
CA VAL A 96 -0.13 -6.47 9.77
C VAL A 96 -1.64 -6.62 9.54
N ILE A 97 -2.38 -5.51 9.53
CA ILE A 97 -3.84 -5.52 9.42
C ILE A 97 -4.26 -5.98 8.01
N HIS A 98 -3.71 -5.36 6.97
CA HIS A 98 -4.07 -5.62 5.58
C HIS A 98 -3.77 -7.07 5.18
N LEU A 99 -2.56 -7.56 5.48
CA LEU A 99 -2.19 -8.93 5.12
C LEU A 99 -3.01 -9.96 5.90
N SER A 100 -3.30 -9.71 7.18
CA SER A 100 -4.17 -10.58 7.96
C SER A 100 -5.59 -10.63 7.40
N ALA A 101 -6.13 -9.51 6.94
CA ALA A 101 -7.44 -9.47 6.29
C ALA A 101 -7.46 -10.26 4.96
N ILE A 102 -6.43 -10.08 4.11
CA ILE A 102 -6.33 -10.81 2.84
C ILE A 102 -6.13 -12.32 3.07
N LEU A 103 -5.21 -12.72 3.96
CA LEU A 103 -5.00 -14.14 4.24
C LEU A 103 -6.21 -14.75 4.97
N GLY A 104 -6.83 -14.03 5.90
CA GLY A 104 -8.05 -14.47 6.58
C GLY A 104 -9.23 -14.63 5.63
N GLY A 105 -9.44 -13.67 4.72
CA GLY A 105 -10.45 -13.75 3.68
C GLY A 105 -10.29 -15.01 2.81
N ARG A 106 -9.05 -15.30 2.41
CA ARG A 106 -8.74 -16.46 1.56
C ARG A 106 -8.79 -17.79 2.30
N LEU A 107 -8.11 -17.87 3.45
CA LEU A 107 -7.85 -19.13 4.14
C LEU A 107 -8.99 -19.53 5.08
N ILE A 108 -9.65 -18.57 5.71
CA ILE A 108 -10.71 -18.78 6.71
C ILE A 108 -12.08 -18.62 6.05
N LEU A 109 -12.35 -17.46 5.46
CA LEU A 109 -13.67 -17.16 4.87
C LEU A 109 -13.89 -17.81 3.49
N LYS A 110 -12.83 -18.37 2.90
CA LYS A 110 -12.83 -18.99 1.55
C LYS A 110 -13.35 -18.05 0.45
N LEU A 111 -13.19 -16.73 0.65
CA LEU A 111 -13.55 -15.71 -0.33
C LEU A 111 -12.39 -15.48 -1.30
N ASP A 112 -12.72 -15.15 -2.55
CA ASP A 112 -11.71 -14.55 -3.40
C ASP A 112 -11.45 -13.11 -2.96
N THR A 113 -10.22 -12.82 -2.55
CA THR A 113 -9.80 -11.48 -2.14
C THR A 113 -9.59 -10.57 -3.35
N ASN A 114 -10.65 -10.37 -4.13
CA ASN A 114 -10.70 -9.61 -5.38
C ASN A 114 -11.10 -8.15 -5.16
N PHE A 115 -11.56 -7.48 -6.22
CA PHE A 115 -12.07 -6.11 -6.15
C PHE A 115 -13.13 -5.95 -5.05
N TYR A 116 -14.19 -6.77 -5.08
CA TYR A 116 -15.32 -6.68 -4.16
C TYR A 116 -14.90 -6.89 -2.70
N PHE A 117 -13.99 -7.83 -2.43
CA PHE A 117 -13.40 -7.99 -1.10
C PHE A 117 -12.73 -6.70 -0.60
N GLY A 118 -11.94 -6.06 -1.47
CA GLY A 118 -11.22 -4.82 -1.12
C GLY A 118 -12.14 -3.62 -0.91
N VAL A 119 -13.22 -3.52 -1.70
CA VAL A 119 -14.10 -2.35 -1.70
C VAL A 119 -15.35 -2.49 -0.83
N ALA A 120 -15.66 -3.68 -0.30
CA ALA A 120 -16.84 -3.92 0.53
C ALA A 120 -16.94 -2.93 1.71
N GLY A 121 -15.89 -2.86 2.53
CA GLY A 121 -15.82 -1.92 3.64
C GLY A 121 -15.69 -0.46 3.18
N LEU A 122 -15.05 -0.20 2.05
CA LEU A 122 -14.89 1.16 1.50
C LEU A 122 -16.22 1.78 1.04
N ASN A 123 -17.14 0.96 0.53
CA ASN A 123 -18.42 1.40 -0.03
C ASN A 123 -19.62 1.14 0.89
N SER A 124 -19.39 0.72 2.14
CA SER A 124 -20.46 0.43 3.10
C SER A 124 -20.35 1.31 4.33
N PHE A 125 -21.40 2.09 4.63
CA PHE A 125 -21.48 2.81 5.90
C PHE A 125 -21.85 1.85 7.05
N PRO A 126 -21.25 1.97 8.25
CA PRO A 126 -20.27 2.96 8.68
C PRO A 126 -18.80 2.56 8.45
N PHE A 127 -18.54 1.39 7.86
CA PHE A 127 -17.18 0.86 7.66
C PHE A 127 -16.28 1.79 6.83
N ASN A 128 -16.85 2.52 5.89
CA ASN A 128 -16.14 3.49 5.05
C ASN A 128 -15.40 4.56 5.87
N LEU A 129 -15.90 4.93 7.05
CA LEU A 129 -15.25 5.88 7.98
C LEU A 129 -13.89 5.37 8.46
N PHE A 130 -13.69 4.06 8.50
CA PHE A 130 -12.40 3.43 8.78
C PHE A 130 -11.59 3.20 7.49
N PHE A 131 -12.20 2.60 6.47
CA PHE A 131 -11.47 2.15 5.29
C PHE A 131 -10.96 3.28 4.39
N ILE A 132 -11.68 4.40 4.28
CA ILE A 132 -11.22 5.57 3.52
C ILE A 132 -9.89 6.10 4.09
N PRO A 133 -9.81 6.53 5.36
CA PRO A 133 -8.55 7.02 5.91
C PRO A 133 -7.49 5.93 5.98
N TYR A 134 -7.86 4.68 6.27
CA TYR A 134 -6.94 3.55 6.32
C TYR A 134 -6.22 3.31 4.99
N TYR A 135 -6.95 3.19 3.87
CA TYR A 135 -6.30 2.99 2.56
C TYR A 135 -5.59 4.25 2.07
N SER A 136 -6.15 5.43 2.32
CA SER A 136 -5.52 6.69 1.89
C SER A 136 -4.17 6.90 2.56
N LEU A 137 -4.11 6.72 3.89
CA LEU A 137 -2.87 6.86 4.65
C LEU A 137 -1.84 5.80 4.26
N ALA A 138 -2.25 4.61 3.80
CA ALA A 138 -1.33 3.59 3.31
C ALA A 138 -0.59 4.05 2.05
N ILE A 139 -1.31 4.57 1.06
CA ILE A 139 -0.73 5.07 -0.20
C ILE A 139 0.15 6.29 0.10
N LEU A 140 -0.36 7.27 0.85
CA LEU A 140 0.39 8.46 1.25
C LEU A 140 1.65 8.11 2.05
N SER A 141 1.56 7.15 2.97
CA SER A 141 2.73 6.68 3.73
C SER A 141 3.76 6.00 2.84
N PHE A 142 3.34 5.19 1.87
CA PHE A 142 4.24 4.57 0.91
C PHE A 142 5.04 5.62 0.15
N PHE A 143 4.37 6.59 -0.49
CA PHE A 143 5.06 7.64 -1.24
C PHE A 143 5.87 8.58 -0.35
N GLY A 144 5.38 8.93 0.84
CA GLY A 144 6.15 9.73 1.82
C GLY A 144 7.41 9.01 2.31
N HIS A 145 7.34 7.69 2.48
CA HIS A 145 8.49 6.87 2.85
C HIS A 145 9.54 6.84 1.72
N ILE A 146 9.10 6.61 0.47
CA ILE A 146 9.97 6.61 -0.71
C ILE A 146 10.59 8.00 -0.93
N ALA A 147 9.80 9.08 -0.85
CA ALA A 147 10.28 10.45 -0.95
C ALA A 147 11.38 10.75 0.07
N SER A 148 11.21 10.26 1.31
CA SER A 148 12.22 10.46 2.35
C SER A 148 13.50 9.66 2.09
N ILE A 149 13.40 8.44 1.54
CA ILE A 149 14.57 7.67 1.11
C ILE A 149 15.28 8.37 -0.06
N HIS A 150 14.50 8.87 -1.02
CA HIS A 150 14.98 9.60 -2.19
C HIS A 150 15.77 10.83 -1.77
N GLN A 151 15.18 11.69 -0.92
CA GLN A 151 15.84 12.89 -0.37
C GLN A 151 17.19 12.58 0.28
N LYS A 152 17.27 11.46 1.01
CA LYS A 152 18.50 11.06 1.71
C LYS A 152 19.59 10.58 0.76
N LYS A 153 19.22 9.76 -0.22
CA LYS A 153 20.16 9.03 -1.09
C LYS A 153 20.55 9.80 -2.35
N VAL A 154 19.65 10.58 -2.91
CA VAL A 154 19.88 11.30 -4.17
C VAL A 154 20.50 12.67 -3.87
N LYS A 155 21.58 12.99 -4.60
CA LYS A 155 22.31 14.26 -4.47
C LYS A 155 22.26 15.12 -5.72
N GLN A 156 21.92 14.53 -6.86
CA GLN A 156 21.89 15.20 -8.15
C GLN A 156 20.53 15.85 -8.43
N SER A 157 20.57 17.00 -9.07
CA SER A 157 19.38 17.61 -9.67
C SER A 157 19.02 16.90 -10.97
N VAL A 158 17.72 16.72 -11.22
CA VAL A 158 17.18 16.04 -12.39
C VAL A 158 16.07 16.93 -12.93
N LEU A 159 16.10 17.23 -14.23
CA LEU A 159 15.14 18.12 -14.90
C LEU A 159 14.99 19.49 -14.19
N GLY A 160 16.11 20.04 -13.68
CA GLY A 160 16.12 21.31 -12.94
C GLY A 160 15.59 21.26 -11.51
N LEU A 161 15.06 20.12 -11.05
CA LEU A 161 14.57 19.94 -9.68
C LEU A 161 15.70 19.48 -8.76
N THR A 162 15.86 20.15 -7.62
CA THR A 162 16.75 19.70 -6.52
C THR A 162 16.24 18.38 -5.92
N PRO A 163 17.06 17.61 -5.18
CA PRO A 163 16.60 16.41 -4.49
C PRO A 163 15.39 16.63 -3.57
N ILE A 164 15.28 17.81 -2.97
CA ILE A 164 14.10 18.21 -2.18
C ILE A 164 12.89 18.39 -3.10
N GLY A 165 13.03 19.12 -4.21
CA GLY A 165 11.97 19.31 -5.20
C GLY A 165 11.46 17.98 -5.75
N GLN A 166 12.36 17.07 -6.14
CA GLN A 166 12.01 15.72 -6.59
C GLN A 166 11.23 14.93 -5.53
N SER A 167 11.63 15.03 -4.26
CA SER A 167 10.95 14.33 -3.15
C SER A 167 9.55 14.89 -2.90
N ILE A 168 9.36 16.21 -3.06
CA ILE A 168 8.04 16.84 -3.00
C ILE A 168 7.17 16.37 -4.17
N THR A 169 7.72 16.26 -5.38
CA THR A 169 7.00 15.70 -6.54
C THR A 169 6.52 14.27 -6.29
N ILE A 170 7.33 13.42 -5.65
CA ILE A 170 6.92 12.05 -5.27
C ILE A 170 5.73 12.08 -4.31
N ILE A 171 5.72 12.99 -3.33
CA ILE A 171 4.60 13.13 -2.38
C ILE A 171 3.33 13.61 -3.10
N ILE A 172 3.43 14.63 -3.94
CA ILE A 172 2.31 15.16 -4.72
C ILE A 172 1.72 14.07 -5.62
N PHE A 173 2.59 13.30 -6.31
CA PHE A 173 2.16 12.18 -7.11
C PHE A 173 1.38 11.15 -6.28
N GLY A 174 1.87 10.79 -5.09
CA GLY A 174 1.18 9.89 -4.17
C GLY A 174 -0.21 10.40 -3.75
N PHE A 175 -0.33 11.71 -3.53
CA PHE A 175 -1.62 12.35 -3.21
C PHE A 175 -2.59 12.29 -4.38
N CYS A 176 -2.17 12.68 -5.58
CA CYS A 176 -2.98 12.58 -6.80
C CYS A 176 -3.41 11.13 -7.08
N LEU A 177 -2.49 10.17 -6.93
CA LEU A 177 -2.76 8.75 -7.13
C LEU A 177 -3.77 8.22 -6.10
N THR A 178 -3.70 8.67 -4.85
CA THR A 178 -4.66 8.30 -3.80
C THR A 178 -6.08 8.72 -4.21
N ILE A 179 -6.27 9.97 -4.63
CA ILE A 179 -7.57 10.48 -5.08
C ILE A 179 -8.07 9.66 -6.28
N LEU A 180 -7.19 9.41 -7.25
CA LEU A 180 -7.53 8.66 -8.46
C LEU A 180 -7.98 7.22 -8.14
N ILE A 181 -7.28 6.54 -7.23
CA ILE A 181 -7.64 5.19 -6.79
C ILE A 181 -8.97 5.20 -6.04
N LEU A 182 -9.20 6.12 -5.10
CA LEU A 182 -10.47 6.21 -4.38
C LEU A 182 -11.63 6.50 -5.34
N PHE A 183 -11.41 7.36 -6.33
CA PHE A 183 -12.39 7.62 -7.39
C PHE A 183 -12.78 6.34 -8.13
N GLY A 184 -11.80 5.51 -8.54
CA GLY A 184 -12.09 4.23 -9.19
C GLY A 184 -12.75 3.20 -8.27
N LEU A 185 -12.21 2.99 -7.06
CA LEU A 185 -12.70 1.98 -6.11
C LEU A 185 -14.09 2.29 -5.53
N THR A 186 -14.57 3.52 -5.68
CA THR A 186 -15.92 3.94 -5.26
C THR A 186 -16.90 4.08 -6.43
N ASN A 187 -16.53 3.59 -7.61
CA ASN A 187 -17.30 3.77 -8.84
C ASN A 187 -17.66 5.25 -9.05
N GLN A 188 -16.64 6.11 -9.02
CA GLN A 188 -16.77 7.56 -9.20
C GLN A 188 -17.64 8.20 -8.11
N PHE A 189 -17.47 7.74 -6.86
CA PHE A 189 -18.26 8.12 -5.68
C PHE A 189 -19.75 7.77 -5.74
N LYS A 190 -20.19 6.97 -6.71
CA LYS A 190 -21.58 6.48 -6.80
C LYS A 190 -21.84 5.28 -5.88
N GLY A 191 -20.78 4.68 -5.35
CA GLY A 191 -20.84 3.45 -4.59
C GLY A 191 -20.74 2.21 -5.50
N VAL A 192 -20.31 1.11 -4.90
CA VAL A 192 -20.23 -0.20 -5.54
C VAL A 192 -21.26 -1.12 -4.90
N GLU A 193 -22.08 -1.78 -5.71
CA GLU A 193 -22.94 -2.86 -5.25
C GLU A 193 -22.08 -4.06 -4.86
N ILE A 194 -22.21 -4.50 -3.61
CA ILE A 194 -21.39 -5.58 -3.04
C ILE A 194 -22.14 -6.91 -3.21
N PRO A 195 -21.54 -7.90 -3.91
CA PRO A 195 -22.15 -9.22 -4.05
C PRO A 195 -22.37 -9.88 -2.68
N SER A 196 -23.43 -10.68 -2.57
CA SER A 196 -23.88 -11.28 -1.31
C SER A 196 -22.82 -12.14 -0.61
N GLU A 197 -21.93 -12.78 -1.36
CA GLU A 197 -20.81 -13.55 -0.80
C GLU A 197 -19.85 -12.71 0.06
N TYR A 198 -19.77 -11.38 -0.15
CA TYR A 198 -18.93 -10.47 0.63
C TYR A 198 -19.67 -9.79 1.79
N ASN A 199 -20.97 -10.07 1.99
CA ASN A 199 -21.77 -9.44 3.05
C ASN A 199 -21.24 -9.71 4.46
N VAL A 200 -20.60 -10.86 4.67
CA VAL A 200 -19.92 -11.21 5.92
C VAL A 200 -18.87 -10.18 6.35
N LEU A 201 -18.28 -9.44 5.40
CA LEU A 201 -17.28 -8.40 5.67
C LEU A 201 -17.90 -7.12 6.23
N ILE A 202 -19.21 -6.94 6.04
CA ILE A 202 -19.95 -5.71 6.37
C ILE A 202 -21.15 -5.99 7.28
N GLY A 203 -21.22 -7.18 7.89
CA GLY A 203 -22.23 -7.55 8.87
C GLY A 203 -23.65 -7.63 8.31
N LYS A 204 -23.79 -8.06 7.05
CA LYS A 204 -25.08 -8.32 6.39
C LYS A 204 -25.31 -9.81 6.18
#